data_AF-A0A0G0R5X0-F1
#
_entry.id   AF-A0A0G0R5X0-F1
#
_cell.length_a   1.000
_cell.length_b   1.000
_cell.length_c   1.000
_cell.angle_alpha   90.00
_cell.angle_beta   90.00
_cell.angle_gamma   90.00
#
_symmetry.space_group_name_H-M   'P 1'
#
loop_
_entity.id
_entity.type
_entity.pdbx_description
1 polymer ?
#
loop_
_entity_poly.entity_id
_entity_poly.type
_entity_poly.pdbx_seq_one_letter_code
_entity_poly.pdbx_strand_id
1 'polypeptide(L)'
;MIGYLAGTVIIRDDPYLIIDVNGVGYKVHAASDVLSSVSVGSNLKLFTYTHAREDVLGLYGFSRYSDLKLFESLINVSGVGPRTAIGIFAIGTGDEIIKAIIDADVSFFSQAVEN
;
A
#
# COMPACT_ATOMS: atom_id res chain seq x y z
N MET A 1 -2.05 14.75 -8.15
CA MET A 1 -1.83 13.38 -7.65
C MET A 1 -0.36 13.20 -7.33
N ILE A 2 -0.05 12.62 -6.17
CA ILE A 2 1.31 12.23 -5.77
C ILE A 2 1.52 10.79 -6.25
N GLY A 3 2.46 10.59 -7.17
CA GLY A 3 2.72 9.28 -7.78
C GLY A 3 3.99 8.60 -7.27
N TYR A 4 4.85 9.35 -6.57
CA TYR A 4 6.14 8.86 -6.08
C TYR A 4 6.61 9.69 -4.89
N LEU A 5 7.24 9.02 -3.92
CA LEU A 5 7.90 9.64 -2.79
C LEU A 5 9.31 9.08 -2.65
N ALA A 6 10.27 9.94 -2.33
CA ALA A 6 11.63 9.56 -1.97
C ALA A 6 12.09 10.44 -0.82
N GLY A 7 12.45 9.82 0.30
CA GLY A 7 12.77 10.55 1.52
C GLY A 7 13.19 9.63 2.65
N THR A 8 13.15 10.13 3.88
CA THR A 8 13.57 9.40 5.08
C THR A 8 12.37 9.00 5.93
N VAL A 9 12.33 7.77 6.40
CA VAL A 9 11.28 7.30 7.31
C VAL A 9 11.48 7.96 8.68
N ILE A 10 10.51 8.74 9.15
CA ILE A 10 10.56 9.41 10.45
C ILE A 10 9.64 8.76 11.49
N ILE A 11 8.55 8.13 11.06
CA ILE A 11 7.65 7.34 11.91
C ILE A 11 7.31 6.04 11.20
N ARG A 12 7.27 4.94 11.97
CA ARG A 12 6.71 3.66 11.58
C ARG A 12 5.66 3.28 12.61
N ASP A 13 4.40 3.16 12.18
CA ASP A 13 3.26 2.82 13.02
C ASP A 13 2.23 2.07 12.17
N ASP A 14 2.16 0.76 12.32
CA ASP A 14 1.41 -0.10 11.40
C ASP A 14 -0.09 0.29 11.36
N PRO A 15 -0.72 0.37 10.17
CA PRO A 15 -0.21 0.00 8.85
C PRO A 15 0.29 1.19 8.02
N TYR A 16 0.95 2.18 8.64
CA TYR A 16 1.45 3.37 7.95
C TYR A 16 2.88 3.78 8.33
N LEU A 17 3.45 4.62 7.47
CA LEU A 17 4.73 5.28 7.67
C LEU A 17 4.53 6.80 7.55
N ILE A 18 5.41 7.57 8.18
CA ILE A 18 5.59 8.97 7.81
C ILE A 18 6.98 9.12 7.18
N ILE A 19 6.99 9.63 5.94
CA ILE A 19 8.20 9.87 5.16
C ILE A 19 8.43 11.37 5.11
N ASP A 20 9.57 11.82 5.61
CA ASP A 20 10.05 13.18 5.42
C ASP A 20 10.64 13.31 4.01
N VAL A 21 10.03 14.19 3.21
CA VAL A 21 10.54 14.62 1.91
C VAL A 21 10.84 16.11 1.99
N ASN A 22 12.11 16.44 2.27
CA ASN A 22 12.63 17.81 2.35
C ASN A 22 11.85 18.72 3.33
N GLY A 23 11.52 18.21 4.52
CA GLY A 23 10.83 18.92 5.59
C GLY A 23 9.30 18.76 5.58
N VAL A 24 8.74 17.98 4.64
CA VAL A 24 7.30 17.69 4.58
C VAL A 24 7.05 16.22 4.90
N GLY A 25 6.31 15.96 5.97
CA GLY A 25 5.92 14.61 6.40
C GLY A 25 4.70 14.09 5.65
N TYR A 26 4.89 13.05 4.84
CA TYR A 26 3.80 12.35 4.15
C TYR A 26 3.41 11.09 4.91
N LYS A 27 2.17 11.03 5.38
CA LYS A 27 1.58 9.81 5.95
C LYS A 27 1.16 8.88 4.81
N VAL A 28 1.72 7.68 4.76
CA VAL A 28 1.50 6.70 3.68
C VAL A 28 1.13 5.35 4.29
N HIS A 29 -0.05 4.82 3.92
CA HIS A 29 -0.37 3.41 4.15
C HIS A 29 0.47 2.56 3.21
N ALA A 30 1.15 1.54 3.73
CA ALA A 30 2.09 0.77 2.93
C ALA A 30 1.79 -0.71 2.99
N ALA A 31 2.17 -1.42 1.93
CA ALA A 31 2.11 -2.88 1.88
C ALA A 31 3.04 -3.52 2.94
N SER A 32 2.76 -4.75 3.33
CA SER A 32 3.50 -5.43 4.43
C SER A 32 4.99 -5.63 4.10
N ASP A 33 5.33 -5.86 2.83
CA ASP A 33 6.71 -5.94 2.35
C ASP A 33 7.47 -4.62 2.57
N VAL A 34 6.82 -3.48 2.36
CA VAL A 34 7.38 -2.16 2.63
C VAL A 34 7.57 -1.97 4.13
N LEU A 35 6.54 -2.24 4.94
CA LEU A 35 6.59 -2.04 6.39
C LEU A 35 7.68 -2.90 7.04
N SER A 36 7.80 -4.16 6.62
CA SER A 36 8.78 -5.11 7.16
C SER A 36 10.23 -4.81 6.76
N SER A 37 10.45 -4.11 5.64
CA SER A 37 11.80 -3.85 5.10
C SER A 37 12.45 -2.54 5.55
N VAL A 38 11.75 -1.72 6.33
CA VAL A 38 12.22 -0.36 6.69
C VAL A 38 12.35 -0.13 8.20
N SER A 39 13.28 0.76 8.54
CA SER A 39 13.51 1.23 9.91
C SER A 39 13.42 2.75 9.96
N VAL A 40 13.07 3.30 11.11
CA VAL A 40 13.14 4.77 11.30
C VAL A 40 14.57 5.24 11.04
N GLY A 41 14.71 6.33 10.28
CA GLY A 41 15.97 6.90 9.81
C GLY A 41 16.47 6.35 8.47
N SER A 42 15.85 5.30 7.91
CA SER A 42 16.26 4.78 6.60
C SER A 42 15.68 5.60 5.44
N ASN A 43 16.41 5.66 4.33
CA ASN A 43 15.89 6.19 3.08
C ASN A 43 14.92 5.20 2.44
N LEU A 44 13.81 5.72 1.93
CA LEU A 44 12.74 4.94 1.31
C LEU A 44 12.25 5.62 0.04
N LYS A 45 11.92 4.80 -0.94
CA LYS A 45 11.32 5.19 -2.22
C LYS A 45 10.06 4.39 -2.43
N LEU A 46 8.93 5.06 -2.68
CA LEU A 46 7.64 4.41 -2.91
C LEU A 46 6.97 4.94 -4.16
N PHE A 47 6.42 4.03 -4.95
CA PHE A 47 5.34 4.36 -5.89
C PHE A 47 4.06 4.54 -5.09
N THR A 48 3.27 5.57 -5.42
CA THR A 48 2.11 5.92 -4.61
C THR A 48 0.85 6.08 -5.44
N TYR A 49 -0.27 5.65 -4.85
CA TYR A 49 -1.62 6.01 -5.27
C TYR A 49 -2.15 7.09 -4.32
N THR A 50 -2.66 8.19 -4.87
CA THR A 50 -3.38 9.21 -4.09
C THR A 50 -4.87 8.96 -4.17
N HIS A 51 -5.48 8.66 -3.04
CA HIS A 51 -6.92 8.66 -2.90
C HIS A 51 -7.40 10.03 -2.44
N ALA A 52 -8.09 10.76 -3.31
CA ALA A 52 -8.68 12.06 -2.99
C ALA A 52 -10.20 12.00 -3.19
N ARG A 53 -10.94 12.24 -2.11
CA ARG A 53 -12.38 12.52 -2.07
C ARG A 53 -12.59 13.88 -1.39
N GLU A 54 -13.83 14.32 -1.29
CA GLU A 54 -14.18 15.64 -0.74
C GLU A 54 -13.66 15.86 0.70
N ASP A 55 -13.61 14.80 1.50
CA ASP A 55 -13.24 14.79 2.92
C ASP A 55 -12.05 13.88 3.26
N VAL A 56 -11.52 13.16 2.26
CA VAL A 56 -10.46 12.16 2.46
C VAL A 56 -9.30 12.42 1.51
N LEU A 57 -8.10 12.51 2.10
CA LEU A 57 -6.83 12.43 1.39
C LEU A 57 -5.99 11.30 1.98
N GLY A 58 -5.81 10.23 1.21
CA GLY A 58 -5.01 9.07 1.60
C GLY A 58 -3.90 8.79 0.59
N LEU A 59 -2.73 8.37 1.09
CA LEU A 59 -1.63 7.87 0.26
C LEU A 59 -1.42 6.39 0.54
N TYR A 60 -1.25 5.62 -0.53
CA TYR A 60 -1.00 4.18 -0.50
C TYR A 60 0.29 3.91 -1.26
N GLY A 61 1.26 3.24 -0.63
CA GLY A 61 2.64 3.15 -1.09
C GLY A 61 3.13 1.73 -1.31
N PHE A 62 3.90 1.55 -2.38
CA PHE A 62 4.40 0.26 -2.86
C PHE A 62 5.88 0.35 -3.23
N SER A 63 6.64 -0.72 -2.94
CA SER A 63 8.06 -0.85 -3.29
C SER A 63 8.25 -1.02 -4.81
N ARG A 64 7.34 -1.75 -5.46
CA ARG A 64 7.36 -2.04 -6.91
C ARG A 64 6.24 -1.31 -7.64
N TYR A 65 6.52 -0.86 -8.86
CA TYR A 65 5.50 -0.25 -9.72
C TYR A 65 4.41 -1.25 -10.14
N SER A 66 4.78 -2.52 -10.31
CA SER A 66 3.84 -3.61 -10.58
C SER A 66 2.80 -3.77 -9.47
N ASP A 67 3.21 -3.61 -8.21
CA ASP A 67 2.30 -3.73 -7.06
C ASP A 67 1.33 -2.55 -7.00
N LEU A 68 1.79 -1.33 -7.32
CA LEU A 68 0.89 -0.19 -7.52
C LEU A 68 -0.15 -0.49 -8.61
N LYS A 69 0.26 -1.08 -9.74
CA LYS A 69 -0.67 -1.43 -10.83
C LYS A 69 -1.66 -2.51 -10.44
N LEU A 70 -1.22 -3.50 -9.67
CA LEU A 70 -2.10 -4.52 -9.11
C LEU A 70 -3.11 -3.89 -8.15
N PHE A 71 -2.67 -3.03 -7.24
CA PHE A 71 -3.54 -2.28 -6.34
C PHE A 71 -4.58 -1.45 -7.09
N GLU A 72 -4.18 -0.69 -8.12
CA GLU A 72 -5.08 0.08 -8.97
C GLU A 72 -6.12 -0.82 -9.67
N SER A 73 -5.73 -2.02 -10.06
CA SER A 73 -6.65 -3.00 -10.65
C SER A 73 -7.64 -3.53 -9.63
N LEU A 74 -7.20 -3.81 -8.40
CA LEU A 74 -8.05 -4.28 -7.30
C LEU A 74 -9.13 -3.26 -6.94
N ILE A 75 -8.79 -1.97 -6.84
CA ILE A 75 -9.77 -0.93 -6.48
C ILE A 75 -10.79 -0.61 -7.58
N ASN A 76 -10.59 -1.12 -8.79
CA ASN A 76 -11.58 -1.05 -9.88
C ASN A 76 -12.66 -2.13 -9.75
N VAL A 77 -12.47 -3.13 -8.88
CA VAL A 77 -13.47 -4.15 -8.59
C VAL A 77 -14.58 -3.54 -7.72
N SER A 78 -15.84 -3.75 -8.12
CA SER A 78 -16.99 -3.25 -7.37
C SER A 78 -16.96 -3.72 -5.91
N GLY A 79 -17.02 -2.78 -4.97
CA GLY A 79 -16.98 -3.07 -3.54
C GLY A 79 -15.57 -3.12 -2.92
N VAL A 80 -14.51 -3.05 -3.72
CA VAL A 80 -13.12 -3.03 -3.22
C VAL A 80 -12.61 -1.59 -3.13
N GLY A 81 -12.54 -1.05 -1.91
CA GLY A 81 -11.97 0.26 -1.65
C GLY A 81 -10.44 0.21 -1.43
N PRO A 82 -9.75 1.37 -1.44
CA PRO A 82 -8.32 1.45 -1.16
C PRO A 82 -7.87 0.81 0.17
N ARG A 83 -8.69 0.91 1.22
CA ARG A 83 -8.42 0.28 2.52
C ARG A 83 -8.46 -1.24 2.45
N THR A 84 -9.47 -1.81 1.78
CA THR A 84 -9.56 -3.25 1.54
C THR A 84 -8.42 -3.72 0.66
N ALA A 85 -8.13 -3.00 -0.43
CA ALA A 85 -7.05 -3.37 -1.35
C ALA A 85 -5.68 -3.38 -0.68
N ILE A 86 -5.34 -2.41 0.18
CA ILE A 86 -4.05 -2.44 0.90
C ILE A 86 -4.02 -3.55 1.97
N GLY A 87 -5.18 -3.93 2.54
CA GLY A 87 -5.31 -5.08 3.42
C GLY A 87 -4.97 -6.41 2.73
N ILE A 88 -5.26 -6.54 1.43
CA ILE A 88 -4.83 -7.70 0.63
C ILE A 88 -3.29 -7.77 0.54
N PHE A 89 -2.61 -6.63 0.45
CA PHE A 89 -1.14 -6.55 0.54
C PHE A 89 -0.58 -6.74 1.96
N ALA A 90 -1.44 -6.85 2.98
CA ALA A 90 -1.02 -7.23 4.32
C ALA A 90 -0.86 -8.75 4.48
N ILE A 91 -1.61 -9.53 3.69
CA ILE A 91 -1.64 -11.00 3.78
C ILE A 91 -0.69 -11.70 2.78
N GLY A 92 -0.19 -10.98 1.77
CA GLY A 92 0.73 -11.55 0.78
C GLY A 92 1.40 -10.51 -0.11
N THR A 93 2.47 -10.93 -0.77
CA THR A 93 3.18 -10.17 -1.81
C THR A 93 2.33 -10.03 -3.08
N GLY A 94 2.68 -9.08 -3.95
CA GLY A 94 1.99 -8.93 -5.23
C GLY A 94 1.96 -10.20 -6.09
N ASP A 95 3.03 -11.01 -6.02
CA ASP A 95 3.11 -12.27 -6.79
C ASP A 95 2.18 -13.35 -6.21
N GLU A 96 2.09 -13.45 -4.88
CA GLU A 96 1.14 -14.36 -4.19
C GLU A 96 -0.30 -13.95 -4.44
N ILE A 97 -0.60 -12.65 -4.46
CA ILE A 97 -1.93 -12.13 -4.79
C ILE A 97 -2.30 -12.48 -6.23
N ILE A 98 -1.40 -12.26 -7.19
CA ILE A 98 -1.64 -12.64 -8.60
C ILE A 98 -1.90 -14.13 -8.71
N LYS A 99 -1.11 -14.96 -8.02
CA LYS A 99 -1.31 -16.41 -7.99
C LYS A 99 -2.69 -16.77 -7.43
N ALA A 100 -3.10 -16.18 -6.30
CA ALA A 100 -4.42 -16.41 -5.71
C ALA A 100 -5.57 -16.00 -6.65
N ILE A 101 -5.40 -14.93 -7.44
CA ILE A 101 -6.37 -14.55 -8.48
C ILE A 101 -6.47 -15.63 -9.57
N ILE A 102 -5.32 -16.09 -10.10
CA ILE A 102 -5.26 -17.10 -11.17
C ILE A 102 -5.89 -18.42 -10.71
N ASP A 103 -5.60 -18.83 -9.47
CA ASP A 103 -6.08 -20.07 -8.88
C ASP A 103 -7.53 -19.97 -8.36
N ALA A 104 -8.15 -18.78 -8.45
CA ALA A 104 -9.45 -18.46 -7.85
C ALA A 104 -9.53 -18.85 -6.36
N ASP A 105 -8.45 -18.61 -5.61
CA ASP A 105 -8.34 -18.96 -4.20
C ASP A 105 -9.13 -17.99 -3.31
N VAL A 106 -10.41 -18.31 -3.10
CA VAL A 106 -11.31 -17.55 -2.23
C VAL A 106 -10.83 -17.50 -0.78
N SER A 107 -10.11 -18.54 -0.32
CA SER A 107 -9.66 -18.64 1.07
C SER A 107 -8.58 -17.59 1.38
N PHE A 108 -7.70 -17.32 0.41
CA PHE A 108 -6.72 -16.24 0.49
C PHE A 108 -7.40 -14.88 0.72
N PHE A 109 -8.41 -14.54 -0.10
CA PHE A 109 -9.07 -13.22 0.00
C PHE A 109 -9.99 -13.07 1.20
N SER A 110 -10.55 -14.17 1.72
CA SER A 110 -11.45 -14.11 2.88
C SER A 110 -10.73 -13.63 4.15
N GLN A 111 -9.44 -13.97 4.30
CA GLN A 111 -8.61 -13.52 5.43
C GLN A 111 -8.32 -12.01 5.41
N ALA A 112 -8.34 -11.38 4.23
CA ALA A 112 -8.09 -9.94 4.09
C ALA A 112 -9.29 -9.06 4.49
N VAL A 113 -10.50 -9.62 4.59
CA VAL A 113 -11.74 -8.87 4.87
C VAL A 113 -12.10 -8.87 6.37
N GLU A 114 -11.52 -9.78 7.16
CA GLU A 114 -11.80 -9.93 8.59
C GLU A 114 -10.92 -9.06 9.51
N ASN A 115 -9.92 -8.35 8.97
CA ASN A 115 -9.00 -7.44 9.70
C ASN A 115 -9.27 -5.97 9.39
#